data_AF-A0A7J2I531-F1
#
_entry.id   AF-A0A7J2I531-F1
#
_cell.length_a   1.000
_cell.length_b   1.000
_cell.length_c   1.000
_cell.angle_alpha   90.00
_cell.angle_beta   90.00
_cell.angle_gamma   90.00
#
_symmetry.space_group_name_H-M   'P 1'
#
loop_
_entity.id
_entity.type
_entity.pdbx_description
1 polymer ?
#
loop_
_entity_poly.entity_id
_entity_poly.type
_entity_poly.pdbx_seq_one_letter_code
_entity_poly.pdbx_strand_id
1 'polypeptide(L)'
;MHARPPARRVRGGGHDIRRRGQRERDNQGGRRREGRRIPLLGAGGGGALRRADHEGFRPRLEEQACREGGVRDLRPPRVEVIGVTGIPIVKPGDDVPRLIVEAAERQGTPIQDGDIVVVSHIIVSRAEGRIVNLNAVKPSKFAENIAETLGKDPRLVEVILRESRSIVRMGDGHLITETKHGFVCANSGVDQSNVPGEGFVALLPEDPDESARRIRDGIEKLTGRRGAVVVSDTHGRPLRDGEINVTIGVSGLKPIRDRRG
;
A
#
# COMPACT_ATOMS: atom_id res chain seq x y z
N MET A 1 42.81 37.51 -36.43
CA MET A 1 42.83 38.97 -36.18
C MET A 1 41.41 39.37 -35.80
N HIS A 2 41.03 39.98 -34.69
CA HIS A 2 41.66 40.49 -33.45
C HIS A 2 40.55 40.38 -32.38
N ALA A 3 40.79 39.67 -31.27
CA ALA A 3 41.15 40.22 -29.95
C ALA A 3 39.96 40.80 -29.13
N ARG A 4 39.62 40.10 -28.03
CA ARG A 4 38.96 40.65 -26.82
C ARG A 4 39.86 41.70 -26.17
N PRO A 5 39.35 42.67 -25.37
CA PRO A 5 39.32 42.52 -23.88
C PRO A 5 38.26 43.43 -23.18
N PRO A 6 38.27 43.64 -21.83
CA PRO A 6 38.37 42.73 -20.70
C PRO A 6 37.20 42.84 -19.69
N ALA A 7 37.22 41.93 -18.71
CA ALA A 7 36.31 41.83 -17.57
C ALA A 7 36.35 43.03 -16.59
N ARG A 8 35.21 43.35 -15.96
CA ARG A 8 35.14 44.15 -14.73
C ARG A 8 34.72 43.29 -13.54
N ARG A 9 35.61 43.27 -12.54
CA ARG A 9 35.37 42.84 -11.15
C ARG A 9 34.46 43.85 -10.47
N VAL A 10 33.51 43.37 -9.66
CA VAL A 10 33.05 44.09 -8.46
C VAL A 10 33.27 43.17 -7.27
N ARG A 11 33.95 43.74 -6.27
CA ARG A 11 34.23 43.16 -4.95
C ARG A 11 33.06 43.42 -4.01
N GLY A 12 32.89 42.52 -3.04
CA GLY A 12 32.71 42.93 -1.64
C GLY A 12 31.32 42.68 -1.05
N GLY A 13 31.29 41.87 0.00
CA GLY A 13 30.12 41.73 0.87
C GLY A 13 30.09 40.39 1.61
N GLY A 14 31.13 40.09 2.39
CA GLY A 14 31.08 38.97 3.32
C GLY A 14 30.20 39.29 4.52
N HIS A 15 29.46 38.30 4.99
CA HIS A 15 29.18 38.15 6.41
C HIS A 15 29.15 36.66 6.74
N ASP A 16 30.04 36.31 7.66
CA ASP A 16 30.29 34.98 8.17
C ASP A 16 29.78 34.92 9.62
N ILE A 17 29.45 33.68 10.03
CA ILE A 17 29.34 33.16 11.40
C ILE A 17 28.13 33.61 12.26
N ARG A 18 27.24 32.66 12.58
CA ARG A 18 27.15 32.05 13.94
C ARG A 18 26.21 30.83 14.04
N ARG A 19 26.83 29.73 14.47
CA ARG A 19 26.27 28.49 15.03
C ARG A 19 25.30 28.76 16.20
N ARG A 20 24.28 27.90 16.33
CA ARG A 20 23.66 27.30 17.55
C ARG A 20 22.28 26.78 17.14
N GLY A 21 21.82 25.56 17.45
CA GLY A 21 22.39 24.45 18.19
C GLY A 21 21.41 23.28 18.06
N GLN A 22 21.96 22.06 17.99
CA GLN A 22 21.23 20.83 18.22
C GLN A 22 20.64 20.88 19.63
N ARG A 23 19.35 20.58 19.78
CA ARG A 23 18.78 20.14 21.05
C ARG A 23 18.20 18.75 20.86
N GLU A 24 18.95 17.81 21.39
CA GLU A 24 18.57 16.44 21.67
C GLU A 24 17.36 16.41 22.61
N ARG A 25 16.52 15.40 22.41
CA ARG A 25 15.32 15.14 23.21
C ARG A 25 15.72 14.36 24.45
N ASP A 26 15.68 15.02 25.61
CA ASP A 26 15.71 14.35 26.90
C ASP A 26 14.33 13.74 27.20
N ASN A 27 14.28 12.40 27.19
CA ASN A 27 13.12 11.62 27.60
C ASN A 27 13.38 11.10 29.02
N GLN A 28 12.79 11.74 30.03
CA GLN A 28 12.81 11.26 31.42
C GLN A 28 11.38 10.99 31.91
N GLY A 29 11.20 9.83 32.57
CA GLY A 29 10.20 9.71 33.64
C GLY A 29 9.11 8.63 33.51
N GLY A 30 9.49 7.34 33.40
CA GLY A 30 8.57 6.21 33.56
C GLY A 30 8.93 5.34 34.76
N ARG A 31 8.24 5.54 35.89
CA ARG A 31 8.44 4.84 37.18
C ARG A 31 8.26 3.31 37.04
N ARG A 32 9.28 2.53 37.42
CA ARG A 32 9.16 1.08 37.68
C ARG A 32 8.85 0.85 39.16
N ARG A 33 7.79 0.08 39.45
CA ARG A 33 7.43 -0.37 40.80
C ARG A 33 8.27 -1.59 41.18
N GLU A 34 8.93 -1.51 42.32
CA GLU A 34 9.63 -2.63 42.97
C GLU A 34 8.63 -3.60 43.61
N GLY A 35 8.75 -4.89 43.28
CA GLY A 35 8.11 -6.00 43.99
C GLY A 35 9.14 -6.66 44.91
N ARG A 36 8.87 -6.63 46.22
CA ARG A 36 9.70 -7.17 47.31
C ARG A 36 9.85 -8.70 47.20
N ARG A 37 11.07 -9.19 47.43
CA ARG A 37 11.42 -10.59 47.68
C ARG A 37 11.23 -10.93 49.17
N ILE A 38 10.80 -12.17 49.45
CA ILE A 38 10.83 -12.81 50.77
C ILE A 38 11.68 -14.10 50.64
N PRO A 39 12.63 -14.39 51.55
CA PRO A 39 13.51 -15.56 51.45
C PRO A 39 13.06 -16.71 52.36
N LEU A 40 13.34 -17.96 51.98
CA LEU A 40 13.39 -19.10 52.90
C LEU A 40 14.57 -20.04 52.51
N LEU A 41 15.46 -20.25 53.49
CA LEU A 41 16.42 -21.34 53.62
C LEU A 41 15.67 -22.69 53.71
N GLY A 42 16.20 -23.90 53.47
CA GLY A 42 17.54 -24.43 53.23
C GLY A 42 17.51 -25.97 53.43
N ALA A 43 18.60 -26.66 53.04
CA ALA A 43 18.96 -28.08 53.27
C ALA A 43 18.04 -29.15 52.63
N GLY A 44 18.48 -30.26 52.05
CA GLY A 44 19.74 -31.00 52.05
C GLY A 44 19.41 -32.51 52.18
N GLY A 45 20.07 -33.39 51.41
CA GLY A 45 20.10 -34.84 51.67
C GLY A 45 19.44 -35.74 50.63
N GLY A 46 20.26 -36.57 49.97
CA GLY A 46 19.84 -37.56 48.97
C GLY A 46 19.36 -38.89 49.54
N GLY A 47 18.73 -39.69 48.68
CA GLY A 47 18.31 -41.06 48.97
C GLY A 47 17.85 -41.77 47.69
N ALA A 48 18.41 -42.94 47.44
CA ALA A 48 18.26 -43.75 46.23
C ALA A 48 16.83 -44.29 46.01
N LEU A 49 16.36 -44.30 44.76
CA LEU A 49 15.10 -44.93 44.36
C LEU A 49 15.38 -46.21 43.55
N ARG A 50 14.99 -47.35 44.12
CA ARG A 50 14.91 -48.66 43.46
C ARG A 50 13.57 -48.78 42.72
N ARG A 51 13.60 -49.59 41.65
CA ARG A 51 12.48 -49.98 40.79
C ARG A 51 11.34 -50.67 41.56
N ALA A 52 10.12 -50.47 41.08
CA ALA A 52 9.03 -51.44 41.20
C ALA A 52 8.18 -51.40 39.92
N ASP A 53 7.94 -52.58 39.39
CA ASP A 53 7.17 -52.88 38.18
C ASP A 53 5.67 -52.64 38.41
N HIS A 54 4.96 -52.21 37.37
CA HIS A 54 3.50 -52.30 37.34
C HIS A 54 3.01 -52.79 35.97
N GLU A 55 2.49 -54.01 35.99
CA GLU A 55 1.69 -54.59 34.94
C GLU A 55 0.32 -53.92 34.83
N GLY A 56 -0.21 -53.89 33.61
CA GLY A 56 -1.61 -54.21 33.35
C GLY A 56 -2.66 -53.11 33.46
N PHE A 57 -2.87 -52.35 32.38
CA PHE A 57 -4.21 -51.86 32.03
C PHE A 57 -4.34 -51.69 30.51
N ARG A 58 -5.10 -52.58 29.85
CA ARG A 58 -5.54 -52.44 28.45
C ARG A 58 -7.03 -52.08 28.43
N PRO A 59 -7.42 -50.90 27.97
CA PRO A 59 -8.78 -50.66 27.50
C PRO A 59 -8.88 -50.91 25.99
N ARG A 60 -9.98 -51.56 25.65
CA ARG A 60 -10.43 -52.09 24.36
C ARG A 60 -10.33 -51.10 23.19
N LEU A 61 -9.88 -51.62 22.05
CA LEU A 61 -10.05 -51.01 20.74
C LEU A 61 -11.55 -50.94 20.43
N GLU A 62 -12.15 -49.76 20.56
CA GLU A 62 -13.43 -49.46 19.91
C GLU A 62 -13.15 -49.15 18.44
N GLU A 63 -13.14 -50.21 17.63
CA GLU A 63 -13.35 -50.15 16.19
C GLU A 63 -14.77 -49.63 15.92
N GLN A 64 -14.96 -48.31 15.94
CA GLN A 64 -16.12 -47.67 15.36
C GLN A 64 -15.71 -46.78 14.19
N ALA A 65 -15.62 -47.43 13.03
CA ALA A 65 -16.06 -46.95 11.73
C ALA A 65 -15.84 -45.45 11.42
N CYS A 66 -14.60 -45.09 11.07
CA CYS A 66 -14.37 -44.02 10.10
C CYS A 66 -14.83 -44.50 8.71
N ARG A 67 -16.13 -44.51 8.46
CA ARG A 67 -16.68 -44.63 7.10
C ARG A 67 -16.71 -43.25 6.46
N GLU A 68 -16.05 -43.18 5.30
CA GLU A 68 -16.23 -42.19 4.23
C GLU A 68 -15.87 -40.74 4.56
N GLY A 69 -14.58 -40.50 4.75
CA GLY A 69 -13.97 -39.19 4.54
C GLY A 69 -12.61 -39.40 3.91
N GLY A 70 -12.51 -39.20 2.59
CA GLY A 70 -11.24 -39.28 1.87
C GLY A 70 -10.15 -38.53 2.62
N VAL A 71 -8.95 -39.11 2.67
CA VAL A 71 -7.75 -38.53 3.28
C VAL A 71 -7.68 -37.06 2.87
N ARG A 72 -7.96 -36.15 3.81
CA ARG A 72 -7.72 -34.72 3.60
C ARG A 72 -6.26 -34.61 3.19
N ASP A 73 -5.98 -34.02 2.03
CA ASP A 73 -4.61 -33.77 1.59
C ASP A 73 -3.85 -33.14 2.76
N LEU A 74 -2.91 -33.88 3.35
CA LEU A 74 -2.18 -33.49 4.56
C LEU A 74 -1.15 -32.40 4.24
N ARG A 75 -1.03 -31.99 2.97
CA ARG A 75 -0.18 -30.90 2.56
C ARG A 75 -0.77 -29.57 3.04
N PRO A 76 0.02 -28.72 3.72
CA PRO A 76 -0.46 -27.42 4.13
C PRO A 76 -0.85 -26.60 2.90
N PRO A 77 -1.89 -25.74 3.00
CA PRO A 77 -2.23 -24.84 1.91
C PRO A 77 -1.04 -23.94 1.58
N ARG A 78 -0.74 -23.79 0.29
CA ARG A 78 0.36 -22.97 -0.23
C ARG A 78 -0.20 -21.71 -0.88
N VAL A 79 0.48 -20.59 -0.68
CA VAL A 79 0.19 -19.32 -1.36
C VAL A 79 1.47 -18.85 -2.05
N GLU A 80 1.33 -18.38 -3.29
CA GLU A 80 2.41 -17.80 -4.08
C GLU A 80 2.05 -16.36 -4.47
N VAL A 81 3.05 -15.48 -4.49
CA VAL A 81 2.91 -14.09 -4.95
C VAL A 81 3.96 -13.86 -6.00
N ILE A 82 3.52 -13.56 -7.23
CA ILE A 82 4.38 -13.47 -8.40
C ILE A 82 4.26 -12.06 -8.97
N GLY A 83 5.37 -11.33 -9.05
CA GLY A 83 5.41 -10.03 -9.72
C GLY A 83 5.29 -10.21 -11.23
N VAL A 84 4.42 -9.43 -11.88
CA VAL A 84 4.34 -9.37 -13.35
C VAL A 84 5.31 -8.31 -13.85
N THR A 85 6.30 -8.73 -14.63
CA THR A 85 7.39 -7.88 -15.10
C THR A 85 7.29 -7.61 -16.61
N GLY A 86 7.92 -6.53 -17.08
CA GLY A 86 7.98 -6.22 -18.52
C GLY A 86 6.68 -5.65 -19.10
N ILE A 87 5.76 -5.14 -18.27
CA ILE A 87 4.65 -4.29 -18.71
C ILE A 87 5.22 -2.91 -19.11
N PRO A 88 4.90 -2.38 -20.30
CA PRO A 88 5.39 -1.06 -20.72
C PRO A 88 4.73 0.07 -19.93
N ILE A 89 5.24 1.29 -20.09
CA ILE A 89 4.55 2.49 -19.60
C ILE A 89 3.21 2.61 -20.31
N VAL A 90 2.12 2.43 -19.56
CA VAL A 90 0.74 2.48 -20.08
C VAL A 90 0.37 3.88 -20.53
N LYS A 91 -0.35 3.93 -21.66
CA LYS A 91 -0.86 5.13 -22.33
C LYS A 91 -2.38 5.13 -22.35
N PRO A 92 -3.01 6.29 -22.55
CA PRO A 92 -4.46 6.38 -22.75
C PRO A 92 -4.93 5.47 -23.89
N GLY A 93 -5.96 4.66 -23.60
CA GLY A 93 -6.55 3.71 -24.54
C GLY A 93 -5.88 2.34 -24.61
N ASP A 94 -4.79 2.10 -23.88
CA ASP A 94 -4.13 0.79 -23.87
C ASP A 94 -5.03 -0.31 -23.26
N ASP A 95 -4.94 -1.51 -23.84
CA ASP A 95 -5.65 -2.71 -23.38
C ASP A 95 -4.90 -3.35 -22.20
N VAL A 96 -5.25 -2.91 -20.98
CA VAL A 96 -4.61 -3.38 -19.73
C VAL A 96 -4.67 -4.91 -19.55
N PRO A 97 -5.81 -5.60 -19.77
CA PRO A 97 -5.87 -7.07 -19.74
C PRO A 97 -4.83 -7.74 -20.60
N ARG A 98 -4.76 -7.30 -21.86
CA ARG A 98 -3.83 -7.88 -22.83
C ARG A 98 -2.38 -7.64 -22.43
N LEU A 99 -2.04 -6.44 -21.96
CA LEU A 99 -0.69 -6.14 -21.46
C LEU A 99 -0.28 -7.04 -20.29
N ILE A 100 -1.20 -7.31 -19.35
CA ILE A 100 -0.94 -8.20 -18.20
C ILE A 100 -0.75 -9.64 -18.67
N VAL A 101 -1.65 -10.15 -19.52
CA VAL A 101 -1.60 -11.54 -20.03
C VAL A 101 -0.32 -11.77 -20.83
N GLU A 102 -0.02 -10.92 -21.82
CA GLU A 102 1.17 -11.05 -22.66
C GLU A 102 2.47 -10.97 -21.84
N ALA A 103 2.51 -10.15 -20.78
CA ALA A 103 3.64 -10.07 -19.88
C ALA A 103 3.81 -11.35 -19.02
N ALA A 104 2.71 -11.84 -18.44
CA ALA A 104 2.68 -13.06 -17.64
C ALA A 104 3.06 -14.32 -18.45
N GLU A 105 2.60 -14.42 -19.70
CA GLU A 105 2.97 -15.51 -20.61
C GLU A 105 4.45 -15.45 -20.98
N ARG A 106 4.95 -14.28 -21.37
CA ARG A 106 6.34 -14.08 -21.78
C ARG A 106 7.33 -14.38 -20.64
N GLN A 107 6.96 -14.10 -19.38
CA GLN A 107 7.81 -14.41 -18.22
C GLN A 107 7.71 -15.88 -17.77
N GLY A 108 6.84 -16.69 -18.38
CA GLY A 108 6.67 -18.11 -18.06
C GLY A 108 5.81 -18.41 -16.83
N THR A 109 5.02 -17.44 -16.36
CA THR A 109 4.05 -17.62 -15.27
C THR A 109 2.66 -17.17 -15.73
N PRO A 110 2.03 -17.92 -16.68
CA PRO A 110 0.72 -17.57 -17.19
C PRO A 110 -0.33 -17.61 -16.09
N ILE A 111 -1.33 -16.74 -16.22
CA ILE A 111 -2.46 -16.67 -15.28
C ILE A 111 -3.21 -18.02 -15.27
N GLN A 112 -3.57 -18.48 -14.08
CA GLN A 112 -4.30 -19.73 -13.85
C GLN A 112 -5.67 -19.49 -13.22
N ASP A 113 -6.50 -20.55 -13.20
CA ASP A 113 -7.80 -20.48 -12.54
C ASP A 113 -7.64 -20.30 -11.03
N GLY A 114 -8.40 -19.37 -10.47
CA GLY A 114 -8.35 -19.01 -9.05
C GLY A 114 -7.34 -17.93 -8.68
N ASP A 115 -6.50 -17.48 -9.64
CA ASP A 115 -5.54 -16.41 -9.39
C ASP A 115 -6.22 -15.07 -9.08
N ILE A 116 -5.52 -14.24 -8.28
CA ILE A 116 -5.92 -12.88 -7.97
C ILE A 116 -4.89 -11.92 -8.59
N VAL A 117 -5.32 -11.17 -9.60
CA VAL A 117 -4.48 -10.16 -10.25
C VAL A 117 -4.63 -8.84 -9.50
N VAL A 118 -3.53 -8.34 -8.94
CA VAL A 118 -3.48 -7.04 -8.25
C VAL A 118 -2.83 -6.02 -9.17
N VAL A 119 -3.55 -4.94 -9.47
CA VAL A 119 -3.13 -3.88 -10.40
C VAL A 119 -3.09 -2.57 -9.63
N SER A 120 -2.00 -1.81 -9.74
CA SER A 120 -1.95 -0.47 -9.17
C SER A 120 -2.86 0.48 -9.95
N HIS A 121 -3.47 1.44 -9.25
CA HIS A 121 -4.42 2.38 -9.86
C HIS A 121 -3.80 3.13 -11.03
N ILE A 122 -2.50 3.45 -10.99
CA ILE A 122 -1.83 4.25 -12.02
C ILE A 122 -1.89 3.62 -13.41
N ILE A 123 -1.82 2.29 -13.49
CA ILE A 123 -1.96 1.55 -14.76
C ILE A 123 -3.36 1.76 -15.32
N VAL A 124 -4.36 1.63 -14.46
CA VAL A 124 -5.78 1.82 -14.81
C VAL A 124 -6.06 3.27 -15.19
N SER A 125 -5.67 4.23 -14.36
CA SER A 125 -5.85 5.66 -14.58
C SER A 125 -5.20 6.14 -15.86
N ARG A 126 -4.00 5.65 -16.20
CA ARG A 126 -3.34 5.98 -17.47
C ARG A 126 -4.13 5.46 -18.65
N ALA A 127 -4.55 4.19 -18.63
CA ALA A 127 -5.35 3.58 -19.69
C ALA A 127 -6.69 4.31 -19.89
N GLU A 128 -7.32 4.75 -18.80
CA GLU A 128 -8.59 5.47 -18.82
C GLU A 128 -8.46 6.97 -19.09
N GLY A 129 -7.24 7.47 -19.33
CA GLY A 129 -7.03 8.89 -19.62
C GLY A 129 -7.27 9.81 -18.42
N ARG A 130 -7.22 9.29 -17.20
CA ARG A 130 -7.36 10.03 -15.93
C ARG A 130 -6.08 10.79 -15.57
N ILE A 131 -5.50 11.48 -16.55
CA ILE A 131 -4.28 12.27 -16.44
C ILE A 131 -4.62 13.74 -16.67
N VAL A 132 -4.23 14.61 -15.73
CA VAL A 132 -4.49 16.05 -15.80
C VAL A 132 -3.20 16.81 -16.00
N ASN A 133 -3.20 17.73 -16.95
CA ASN A 133 -2.14 18.72 -17.12
C ASN A 133 -2.38 19.91 -16.18
N LEU A 134 -1.55 20.06 -15.15
CA LEU A 134 -1.63 21.16 -14.19
C LEU A 134 -1.47 22.53 -14.85
N ASN A 135 -0.73 22.65 -15.95
CA ASN A 135 -0.58 23.93 -16.66
C ASN A 135 -1.89 24.43 -17.29
N ALA A 136 -2.86 23.54 -17.53
CA ALA A 136 -4.19 23.89 -18.02
C ALA A 136 -5.19 24.15 -16.88
N VAL A 137 -4.79 23.98 -15.62
CA VAL A 137 -5.66 24.17 -14.46
C VAL A 137 -5.59 25.63 -14.01
N LYS A 138 -6.74 26.30 -14.00
CA LYS A 138 -6.92 27.60 -13.33
C LYS A 138 -7.37 27.36 -11.89
N PRO A 139 -6.55 27.70 -10.87
CA PRO A 139 -6.94 27.57 -9.47
C PRO A 139 -8.07 28.53 -9.09
N SER A 140 -8.93 28.10 -8.18
CA SER A 140 -9.86 28.98 -7.48
C SER A 140 -9.15 29.74 -6.36
N LYS A 141 -9.73 30.88 -5.92
CA LYS A 141 -9.22 31.63 -4.75
C LYS A 141 -9.12 30.76 -3.48
N PHE A 142 -10.05 29.81 -3.35
CA PHE A 142 -10.05 28.88 -2.23
C PHE A 142 -8.85 27.92 -2.30
N ALA A 143 -8.55 27.39 -3.49
CA ALA A 143 -7.36 26.57 -3.72
C ALA A 143 -6.06 27.35 -3.48
N GLU A 144 -5.99 28.61 -3.93
CA GLU A 144 -4.84 29.51 -3.70
C GLU A 144 -4.56 29.70 -2.21
N ASN A 145 -5.58 30.02 -1.41
CA ASN A 145 -5.43 30.20 0.04
C ASN A 145 -4.94 28.93 0.76
N ILE A 146 -5.48 27.76 0.37
CA ILE A 146 -5.05 26.48 0.94
C ILE A 146 -3.61 26.17 0.53
N ALA A 147 -3.27 26.41 -0.74
CA ALA A 147 -1.95 26.16 -1.27
C ALA A 147 -0.87 27.00 -0.61
N GLU A 148 -1.15 28.28 -0.35
CA GLU A 148 -0.26 29.17 0.42
C GLU A 148 -0.04 28.63 1.83
N THR A 149 -1.11 28.22 2.52
CA THR A 149 -1.02 27.69 3.90
C THR A 149 -0.23 26.38 3.97
N LEU A 150 -0.36 25.53 2.96
CA LEU A 150 0.28 24.19 2.94
C LEU A 150 1.61 24.15 2.19
N GLY A 151 2.05 25.25 1.56
CA GLY A 151 3.25 25.29 0.72
C GLY A 151 3.15 24.38 -0.51
N LYS A 152 1.97 24.30 -1.14
CA LYS A 152 1.71 23.44 -2.32
C LYS A 152 1.46 24.27 -3.58
N ASP A 153 1.49 23.61 -4.74
CA ASP A 153 1.05 24.22 -5.99
C ASP A 153 -0.48 24.44 -5.97
N PRO A 154 -1.00 25.66 -6.17
CA PRO A 154 -2.44 25.93 -6.17
C PRO A 154 -3.21 25.17 -7.26
N ARG A 155 -2.55 24.81 -8.37
CA ARG A 155 -3.13 24.01 -9.45
C ARG A 155 -3.33 22.57 -9.01
N LEU A 156 -2.38 22.02 -8.26
CA LEU A 156 -2.51 20.70 -7.64
C LEU A 156 -3.65 20.72 -6.62
N VAL A 157 -3.67 21.72 -5.73
CA VAL A 157 -4.72 21.83 -4.71
C VAL A 157 -6.09 21.94 -5.36
N GLU A 158 -6.23 22.72 -6.43
CA GLU A 158 -7.47 22.81 -7.19
C GLU A 158 -7.92 21.44 -7.74
N VAL A 159 -7.02 20.63 -8.30
CA VAL A 159 -7.35 19.28 -8.77
C VAL A 159 -7.76 18.36 -7.61
N ILE A 160 -7.02 18.40 -6.50
CA ILE A 160 -7.38 17.65 -5.28
C ILE A 160 -8.80 18.02 -4.83
N LEU A 161 -9.11 19.32 -4.77
CA LEU A 161 -10.42 19.80 -4.33
C LEU A 161 -11.54 19.35 -5.28
N ARG A 162 -11.29 19.36 -6.60
CA ARG A 162 -12.24 18.86 -7.60
C ARG A 162 -12.56 17.38 -7.44
N GLU A 163 -11.60 16.56 -7.01
CA GLU A 163 -11.79 15.13 -6.77
C GLU A 163 -12.22 14.79 -5.34
N SER A 164 -12.30 15.80 -4.47
CA SER A 164 -12.76 15.66 -3.10
C SER A 164 -14.26 15.94 -2.96
N ARG A 165 -14.90 15.24 -2.02
CA ARG A 165 -16.21 15.57 -1.48
C ARG A 165 -16.10 16.53 -0.29
N SER A 166 -15.10 16.32 0.56
CA SER A 166 -14.88 17.12 1.77
C SER A 166 -13.40 17.13 2.17
N ILE A 167 -12.99 18.19 2.87
CA ILE A 167 -11.68 18.25 3.52
C ILE A 167 -11.84 17.68 4.93
N VAL A 168 -11.10 16.60 5.23
CA VAL A 168 -11.13 15.92 6.54
C VAL A 168 -10.12 16.55 7.49
N ARG A 169 -8.91 16.86 6.99
CA ARG A 169 -7.85 17.51 7.76
C ARG A 169 -6.91 18.27 6.84
N MET A 170 -6.43 19.42 7.29
CA MET A 170 -5.34 20.14 6.66
C MET A 170 -4.35 20.63 7.73
N GLY A 171 -3.05 20.58 7.43
CA GLY A 171 -1.99 21.01 8.35
C GLY A 171 -0.68 20.29 8.09
N ASP A 172 0.43 20.89 8.54
CA ASP A 172 1.78 20.32 8.42
C ASP A 172 2.15 19.91 6.98
N GLY A 173 1.69 20.66 5.97
CA GLY A 173 1.89 20.34 4.54
C GLY A 173 1.01 19.19 4.00
N HIS A 174 0.13 18.63 4.83
CA HIS A 174 -0.78 17.54 4.45
C HIS A 174 -2.18 18.07 4.19
N LEU A 175 -2.81 17.48 3.17
CA LEU A 175 -4.22 17.70 2.83
C LEU A 175 -4.89 16.33 2.78
N ILE A 176 -5.73 16.03 3.76
CA ILE A 176 -6.49 14.79 3.87
C ILE A 176 -7.94 15.10 3.53
N THR A 177 -8.49 14.33 2.59
CA THR A 177 -9.78 14.57 1.97
C THR A 177 -10.56 13.27 1.84
N GLU A 178 -11.88 13.37 1.88
CA GLU A 178 -12.76 12.31 1.39
C GLU A 178 -12.89 12.45 -0.13
N THR A 179 -12.55 11.41 -0.89
CA THR A 179 -12.73 11.41 -2.36
C THR A 179 -14.21 11.31 -2.73
N LYS A 180 -14.56 11.55 -3.99
CA LYS A 180 -15.91 11.27 -4.52
C LYS A 180 -16.36 9.82 -4.33
N HIS A 181 -15.42 8.87 -4.28
CA HIS A 181 -15.67 7.45 -4.00
C HIS A 181 -15.97 7.17 -2.52
N GLY A 182 -15.59 8.08 -1.61
CA GLY A 182 -15.68 7.91 -0.16
C GLY A 182 -14.38 7.46 0.52
N PHE A 183 -13.27 7.38 -0.19
CA PHE A 183 -11.96 7.08 0.44
C PHE A 183 -11.45 8.29 1.20
N VAL A 184 -11.02 8.09 2.44
CA VAL A 184 -10.30 9.12 3.21
C VAL A 184 -8.81 8.90 3.03
N CYS A 185 -8.18 9.75 2.23
CA CYS A 185 -6.76 9.64 1.88
C CYS A 185 -6.12 11.02 1.66
N ALA A 186 -4.79 11.02 1.54
CA ALA A 186 -4.05 12.23 1.20
C ALA A 186 -4.34 12.65 -0.24
N ASN A 187 -4.49 13.95 -0.46
CA ASN A 187 -4.62 14.58 -1.77
C ASN A 187 -5.70 13.94 -2.67
N SER A 188 -6.78 13.39 -2.11
CA SER A 188 -7.83 12.68 -2.87
C SER A 188 -7.32 11.56 -3.80
N GLY A 189 -6.17 10.94 -3.47
CA GLY A 189 -5.56 9.91 -4.33
C GLY A 189 -4.94 10.46 -5.62
N VAL A 190 -4.72 11.77 -5.70
CA VAL A 190 -4.03 12.40 -6.82
C VAL A 190 -2.52 12.11 -6.72
N ASP A 191 -1.99 11.37 -7.70
CA ASP A 191 -0.58 10.95 -7.76
C ASP A 191 0.23 11.82 -8.74
N GLN A 192 1.36 12.35 -8.27
CA GLN A 192 2.31 13.14 -9.08
C GLN A 192 3.57 12.35 -9.48
N SER A 193 3.84 11.22 -8.80
CA SER A 193 5.13 10.53 -8.86
C SER A 193 5.28 9.64 -10.08
N ASN A 194 4.17 9.19 -10.67
CA ASN A 194 4.17 8.15 -11.69
C ASN A 194 3.57 8.61 -13.04
N VAL A 195 3.68 9.89 -13.38
CA VAL A 195 3.13 10.49 -14.62
C VAL A 195 4.23 11.07 -15.52
N PRO A 196 4.02 11.12 -16.85
CA PRO A 196 5.06 11.56 -17.77
C PRO A 196 5.27 13.08 -17.70
N GLY A 197 6.44 13.50 -17.23
CA GLY A 197 6.89 14.89 -17.27
C GLY A 197 6.48 15.74 -16.07
N GLU A 198 7.13 16.89 -15.92
CA GLU A 198 6.76 17.88 -14.93
C GLU A 198 5.39 18.49 -15.27
N GLY A 199 4.51 18.60 -14.27
CA GLY A 199 3.22 19.28 -14.42
C GLY A 199 2.04 18.41 -14.84
N PHE A 200 2.16 17.08 -14.85
CA PHE A 200 1.01 16.18 -14.94
C PHE A 200 0.70 15.55 -13.58
N VAL A 201 -0.54 15.09 -13.40
CA VAL A 201 -0.97 14.28 -12.26
C VAL A 201 -1.95 13.20 -12.72
N ALA A 202 -1.98 12.07 -12.02
CA ALA A 202 -2.97 11.03 -12.22
C ALA A 202 -4.06 11.14 -11.16
N LEU A 203 -5.31 10.99 -11.59
CA LEU A 203 -6.46 10.87 -10.71
C LEU A 203 -6.79 9.40 -10.53
N LEU A 204 -7.53 9.06 -9.47
CA LEU A 204 -8.12 7.72 -9.37
C LEU A 204 -9.07 7.45 -10.56
N PRO A 205 -9.24 6.16 -10.96
CA PRO A 205 -10.31 5.75 -11.86
C PRO A 205 -11.65 6.23 -11.34
N GLU A 206 -12.59 6.59 -12.23
CA GLU A 206 -13.93 7.09 -11.81
C GLU A 206 -14.79 5.99 -11.18
N ASP A 207 -14.61 4.76 -11.64
CA ASP A 207 -15.22 3.57 -11.06
C ASP A 207 -14.17 2.44 -11.04
N PRO A 208 -13.37 2.33 -9.96
CA PRO A 208 -12.34 1.30 -9.85
C PRO A 208 -12.91 -0.14 -9.81
N ASP A 209 -14.14 -0.35 -9.34
CA ASP A 209 -14.80 -1.67 -9.33
C ASP A 209 -15.14 -2.10 -10.75
N GLU A 210 -15.71 -1.19 -11.54
CA GLU A 210 -15.98 -1.44 -12.97
C GLU A 210 -14.68 -1.62 -13.75
N SER A 211 -13.64 -0.86 -13.42
CA SER A 211 -12.31 -1.04 -13.99
C SER A 211 -11.77 -2.45 -13.70
N ALA A 212 -11.90 -2.92 -12.45
CA ALA A 212 -11.51 -4.28 -12.05
C ALA A 212 -12.32 -5.35 -12.81
N ARG A 213 -13.63 -5.11 -13.02
CA ARG A 213 -14.50 -5.99 -13.81
C ARG A 213 -14.07 -6.07 -15.27
N ARG A 214 -13.87 -4.94 -15.94
CA ARG A 214 -13.35 -4.90 -17.32
C ARG A 214 -12.04 -5.66 -17.44
N ILE A 215 -11.15 -5.50 -16.46
CA ILE A 215 -9.87 -6.18 -16.50
C ILE A 215 -10.03 -7.70 -16.39
N ARG A 216 -10.86 -8.14 -15.42
CA ARG A 216 -11.16 -9.55 -15.18
C ARG A 216 -11.79 -10.21 -16.41
N ASP A 217 -12.81 -9.58 -16.98
CA ASP A 217 -13.53 -10.11 -18.14
C ASP A 217 -12.61 -10.18 -19.38
N GLY A 218 -11.71 -9.20 -19.53
CA GLY A 218 -10.69 -9.20 -20.57
C GLY A 218 -9.69 -10.35 -20.41
N ILE A 219 -9.22 -10.61 -19.20
CA ILE A 219 -8.31 -11.74 -18.90
C ILE A 219 -9.02 -13.07 -19.18
N GLU A 220 -10.27 -13.24 -18.75
CA GLU A 220 -11.05 -14.44 -19.00
C GLU A 220 -11.25 -14.66 -20.51
N LYS A 221 -11.55 -13.60 -21.27
CA LYS A 221 -11.70 -13.69 -22.74
C LYS A 221 -10.40 -14.09 -23.44
N LEU A 222 -9.25 -13.60 -22.97
CA LEU A 222 -7.95 -13.87 -23.60
C LEU A 222 -7.39 -15.26 -23.25
N THR A 223 -7.64 -15.73 -22.03
CA THR A 223 -6.95 -16.93 -21.48
C THR A 223 -7.90 -18.11 -21.22
N GLY A 224 -9.21 -17.87 -21.19
CA GLY A 224 -10.22 -18.81 -20.72
C GLY A 224 -10.18 -19.07 -19.21
N ARG A 225 -9.34 -18.35 -18.45
CA ARG A 225 -9.14 -18.57 -17.00
C ARG A 225 -9.98 -17.64 -16.16
N ARG A 226 -10.54 -18.17 -15.09
CA ARG A 226 -11.38 -17.42 -14.15
C ARG A 226 -10.63 -17.13 -12.88
N GLY A 227 -10.58 -15.85 -12.52
CA GLY A 227 -9.95 -15.39 -11.28
C GLY A 227 -10.63 -14.14 -10.74
N ALA A 228 -9.90 -13.39 -9.92
CA ALA A 228 -10.32 -12.12 -9.38
C ALA A 228 -9.33 -11.00 -9.73
N VAL A 229 -9.79 -9.75 -9.72
CA VAL A 229 -8.96 -8.57 -9.95
C VAL A 229 -9.16 -7.59 -8.80
N VAL A 230 -8.06 -7.02 -8.34
CA VAL A 230 -8.01 -5.95 -7.33
C VAL A 230 -7.27 -4.77 -7.92
N VAL A 231 -7.87 -3.59 -7.86
CA VAL A 231 -7.19 -2.31 -8.11
C VAL A 231 -6.77 -1.73 -6.77
N SER A 232 -5.47 -1.42 -6.61
CA SER A 232 -4.91 -0.90 -5.37
C SER A 232 -4.37 0.52 -5.52
N ASP A 233 -4.45 1.29 -4.44
CA ASP A 233 -3.79 2.58 -4.31
C ASP A 233 -2.93 2.65 -3.04
N THR A 234 -1.91 3.50 -3.05
CA THR A 234 -0.96 3.69 -1.97
C THR A 234 -1.47 4.75 -0.99
N HIS A 235 -1.76 4.34 0.23
CA HIS A 235 -2.28 5.21 1.28
C HIS A 235 -1.37 5.20 2.51
N GLY A 236 -1.25 6.36 3.16
CA GLY A 236 -0.82 6.43 4.55
C GLY A 236 -1.90 5.85 5.50
N ARG A 237 -1.57 5.73 6.78
CA ARG A 237 -2.53 5.28 7.79
C ARG A 237 -2.32 5.96 9.14
N PRO A 238 -3.38 6.16 9.94
CA PRO A 238 -3.23 6.74 11.27
C PRO A 238 -2.25 5.95 12.14
N LEU A 239 -1.51 6.69 12.98
CA LEU A 239 -0.65 6.17 14.05
C LEU A 239 0.57 5.35 13.60
N ARG A 240 0.90 5.29 12.30
CA ARG A 240 2.09 4.60 11.79
C ARG A 240 2.70 5.34 10.60
N ASP A 241 4.02 5.48 10.62
CA ASP A 241 4.77 6.01 9.48
C ASP A 241 4.82 5.01 8.32
N GLY A 242 4.99 5.54 7.12
CA GLY A 242 5.02 4.79 5.87
C GLY A 242 3.65 4.56 5.25
N GLU A 243 3.67 3.93 4.09
CA GLU A 243 2.50 3.74 3.22
C GLU A 243 2.21 2.25 3.03
N ILE A 244 0.94 1.94 2.74
CA ILE A 244 0.47 0.60 2.40
C ILE A 244 -0.40 0.67 1.14
N ASN A 245 -0.47 -0.43 0.41
CA ASN A 245 -1.48 -0.57 -0.64
C ASN A 245 -2.82 -0.94 -0.02
N VAL A 246 -3.88 -0.24 -0.43
CA VAL A 246 -5.27 -0.54 -0.07
C VAL A 246 -6.07 -0.80 -1.34
N THR A 247 -7.05 -1.69 -1.26
CA THR A 247 -7.98 -1.93 -2.36
C THR A 247 -8.90 -0.72 -2.54
N ILE A 248 -8.95 -0.19 -3.77
CA ILE A 248 -9.92 0.83 -4.18
C ILE A 248 -10.96 0.28 -5.15
N GLY A 249 -10.69 -0.86 -5.80
CA GLY A 249 -11.63 -1.53 -6.70
C GLY A 249 -11.44 -3.04 -6.71
N VAL A 250 -12.52 -3.82 -6.90
CA VAL A 250 -12.48 -5.27 -6.83
C VAL A 250 -13.54 -5.95 -7.71
N SER A 251 -13.17 -7.05 -8.36
CA SER A 251 -14.09 -7.94 -9.08
C SER A 251 -13.71 -9.41 -8.91
N GLY A 252 -14.70 -10.29 -8.77
CA GLY A 252 -14.47 -11.74 -8.68
C GLY A 252 -14.15 -12.27 -7.28
N LEU A 253 -14.15 -11.43 -6.24
CA LEU A 253 -14.00 -11.86 -4.86
C LEU A 253 -14.88 -11.05 -3.91
N LYS A 254 -15.22 -11.61 -2.74
CA LYS A 254 -15.96 -10.90 -1.68
C LYS A 254 -14.96 -10.14 -0.81
N PRO A 255 -15.00 -8.80 -0.76
CA PRO A 255 -14.03 -8.01 0.01
C PRO A 255 -14.22 -8.19 1.52
N ILE A 256 -15.42 -8.60 1.95
CA ILE A 256 -15.76 -8.84 3.35
C ILE A 256 -15.93 -10.34 3.57
N ARG A 257 -15.17 -10.87 4.52
CA ARG A 257 -15.41 -12.20 5.09
C ARG A 257 -16.26 -12.05 6.34
N ASP A 258 -17.53 -12.43 6.25
CA ASP A 258 -18.39 -12.49 7.42
C ASP A 258 -17.86 -13.53 8.41
N ARG A 259 -17.73 -13.12 9.68
CA ARG A 259 -17.30 -13.97 10.79
C ARG A 259 -18.31 -13.95 11.94
N ARG A 260 -19.50 -13.41 11.71
CA ARG A 260 -20.62 -13.56 12.64
C ARG A 260 -21.01 -15.04 12.67
N GLY A 261 -21.22 -15.56 13.89
CA GLY A 261 -21.48 -16.98 14.16
C GLY A 261 -22.81 -17.46 13.60
#